data_AF-A0A355GMC3-F1
#
_entry.id   AF-A0A355GMC3-F1
#
_cell.length_a   1.000
_cell.length_b   1.000
_cell.length_c   1.000
_cell.angle_alpha   90.00
_cell.angle_beta   90.00
_cell.angle_gamma   90.00
#
_symmetry.space_group_name_H-M   'P 1'
#
loop_
_entity.id
_entity.type
_entity.pdbx_description
1 polymer ?
#
loop_
_entity_poly.entity_id
_entity_poly.type
_entity_poly.pdbx_seq_one_letter_code
_entity_poly.pdbx_strand_id
1 'polypeptide(L)'
;MTQFSLPRLCLMILFLTGLSLPATAAETTPDSTSRIDFEKEIGPLLVEHCIRCHNPGNEKGDLSLATLQSITEAGYLTPGKPEESYLLDVIHVSADSGKAAMPKEGPPLAKAQVALLTRWVKEGAVWPESLTLQEKSKADLSWWSLQPLADVAPPENNEAPADWQSSPIDQFIFAKLKENNLKPSPRATKRELIRRATYNLTGLPPTPEEVATFEKNESPDAYERLIDRLLDSPRYGEHWGRHWLDVVRFGESNGFERNVIIDNAWPFRDYVIRSFNADKPFDQMVIEHLAGDVIGKNDPDVVVGSTFLVCGPYDNVGNQDPVQAAQIRANTIDDMVRTTGEAFLGLTVGCSRCHNHKFDPIQQQDYYSLYATFAGVRHGSRVIAAPEDRQAQLQKRQPLQKD
;
A
#
# COMPACT_ATOMS: atom_id res chain seq x y z
N MET A 1 -57.33 -3.64 16.25
CA MET A 1 -56.69 -2.78 17.28
C MET A 1 -55.23 -2.65 16.87
N THR A 2 -54.68 -1.55 16.40
CA THR A 2 -55.04 -0.13 16.42
C THR A 2 -54.55 0.47 15.10
N GLN A 3 -55.49 1.07 14.36
CA GLN A 3 -55.23 1.81 13.13
C GLN A 3 -54.77 3.24 13.49
N PHE A 4 -53.76 3.76 12.79
CA PHE A 4 -53.57 5.20 12.64
C PHE A 4 -53.70 5.55 11.16
N SER A 5 -54.67 6.43 10.91
CA SER A 5 -55.04 7.02 9.63
C SER A 5 -54.83 8.53 9.78
N LEU A 6 -54.29 9.21 8.75
CA LEU A 6 -54.44 10.64 8.43
C LEU A 6 -53.60 10.99 7.17
N PRO A 7 -53.87 12.09 6.45
CA PRO A 7 -54.54 12.00 5.15
C PRO A 7 -53.72 12.56 3.98
N ARG A 8 -54.24 12.31 2.77
CA ARG A 8 -53.80 12.86 1.49
C ARG A 8 -53.73 14.38 1.51
N LEU A 9 -52.56 14.95 1.20
CA LEU A 9 -52.41 16.34 0.78
C LEU A 9 -51.91 16.37 -0.67
N CYS A 10 -52.83 16.64 -1.60
CA CYS A 10 -52.51 17.01 -2.97
C CYS A 10 -51.84 18.39 -2.96
N LEU A 11 -50.56 18.46 -3.29
CA LEU A 11 -49.90 19.73 -3.57
C LEU A 11 -49.90 19.98 -5.08
N MET A 12 -50.79 20.90 -5.49
CA MET A 12 -50.85 21.48 -6.83
C MET A 12 -49.57 22.27 -7.08
N ILE A 13 -48.74 21.85 -8.05
CA ILE A 13 -47.57 22.61 -8.50
C ILE A 13 -48.08 23.70 -9.44
N LEU A 14 -48.05 24.95 -8.97
CA LEU A 14 -48.30 26.14 -9.78
C LEU A 14 -47.05 26.43 -10.61
N PHE A 15 -47.16 26.37 -11.95
CA PHE A 15 -46.15 26.85 -12.88
C PHE A 15 -46.09 28.39 -12.82
N LEU A 16 -45.08 28.94 -12.15
CA LEU A 16 -44.67 30.33 -12.29
C LEU A 16 -43.50 30.41 -13.28
N THR A 17 -43.81 30.75 -14.53
CA THR A 17 -42.83 31.11 -15.56
C THR A 17 -42.23 32.48 -15.22
N GLY A 18 -41.12 32.48 -14.48
CA GLY A 18 -40.28 33.65 -14.30
C GLY A 18 -39.40 33.86 -15.53
N LEU A 19 -39.55 35.00 -16.20
CA LEU A 19 -38.60 35.50 -17.21
C LEU A 19 -37.24 35.70 -16.54
N SER A 20 -36.29 34.80 -16.80
CA SER A 20 -34.89 35.01 -16.46
C SER A 20 -34.26 35.97 -17.46
N LEU A 21 -33.96 37.19 -17.01
CA LEU A 21 -33.01 38.08 -17.67
C LEU A 21 -31.63 37.39 -17.69
N PRO A 22 -30.86 37.47 -18.78
CA PRO A 22 -29.49 36.99 -18.78
C PRO A 22 -28.67 37.88 -17.85
N ALA A 23 -28.31 37.35 -16.68
CA ALA A 23 -27.26 37.92 -15.85
C ALA A 23 -25.95 37.77 -16.62
N THR A 24 -25.46 38.87 -17.19
CA THR A 24 -24.08 39.02 -17.60
C THR A 24 -23.21 38.78 -16.38
N ALA A 25 -22.59 37.61 -16.31
CA ALA A 25 -21.52 37.33 -15.37
C ALA A 25 -20.39 38.31 -15.69
N ALA A 26 -20.28 39.35 -14.87
CA ALA A 26 -19.09 40.19 -14.84
C ALA A 26 -17.94 39.28 -14.40
N GLU A 27 -16.97 39.07 -15.29
CA GLU A 27 -15.67 38.54 -14.91
C GLU A 27 -15.06 39.49 -13.89
N THR A 28 -15.12 39.12 -12.62
CA THR A 28 -14.37 39.76 -11.54
C THR A 28 -12.89 39.52 -11.82
N THR A 29 -12.25 40.49 -12.47
CA THR A 29 -10.79 40.62 -12.47
C THR A 29 -10.31 40.67 -11.02
N PRO A 30 -9.33 39.85 -10.61
CA PRO A 30 -8.80 39.91 -9.26
C PRO A 30 -8.19 41.29 -9.02
N ASP A 31 -8.55 41.88 -7.87
CA ASP A 31 -8.08 43.18 -7.39
C ASP A 31 -6.54 43.20 -7.39
N SER A 32 -5.95 44.10 -8.16
CA SER A 32 -4.51 44.17 -8.40
C SER A 32 -3.72 44.84 -7.27
N THR A 33 -4.36 45.05 -6.11
CA THR A 33 -3.83 45.85 -4.99
C THR A 33 -3.46 45.06 -3.72
N SER A 34 -3.81 43.78 -3.61
CA SER A 34 -3.38 42.93 -2.49
C SER A 34 -1.95 42.40 -2.67
N ARG A 35 -1.17 42.42 -1.58
CA ARG A 35 0.17 41.81 -1.53
C ARG A 35 0.09 40.32 -1.89
N ILE A 36 1.11 39.81 -2.58
CA ILE A 36 1.22 38.38 -2.92
C ILE A 36 1.21 37.54 -1.63
N ASP A 37 0.34 36.53 -1.57
CA ASP A 37 0.41 35.47 -0.56
C ASP A 37 1.25 34.30 -1.10
N PHE A 38 2.45 34.13 -0.54
CA PHE A 38 3.37 33.09 -1.01
C PHE A 38 2.75 31.69 -0.93
N GLU A 39 2.11 31.34 0.19
CA GLU A 39 1.61 29.99 0.44
C GLU A 39 0.42 29.65 -0.48
N LYS A 40 -0.40 30.63 -0.82
CA LYS A 40 -1.57 30.42 -1.69
C LYS A 40 -1.28 30.58 -3.17
N GLU A 41 -0.37 31.49 -3.54
CA GLU A 41 -0.20 31.90 -4.94
C GLU A 41 1.13 31.44 -5.55
N ILE A 42 2.24 31.44 -4.80
CA ILE A 42 3.59 31.18 -5.35
C ILE A 42 4.07 29.76 -5.07
N GLY A 43 3.96 29.31 -3.82
CA GLY A 43 4.35 27.98 -3.38
C GLY A 43 3.75 26.87 -4.25
N PRO A 44 2.43 26.86 -4.51
CA PRO A 44 1.81 25.86 -5.38
C PRO A 44 2.38 25.85 -6.80
N LEU A 45 2.70 27.01 -7.37
CA LEU A 45 3.30 27.11 -8.72
C LEU A 45 4.71 26.52 -8.77
N LEU A 46 5.54 26.86 -7.77
CA LEU A 46 6.89 26.31 -7.67
C LEU A 46 6.85 24.79 -7.45
N VAL A 47 5.95 24.31 -6.59
CA VAL A 47 5.74 22.87 -6.35
C VAL A 47 5.30 22.14 -7.61
N GLU A 48 4.36 22.70 -8.35
CA GLU A 48 3.79 22.07 -9.55
C GLU A 48 4.79 22.03 -10.72
N HIS A 49 5.52 23.11 -10.95
CA HIS A 49 6.30 23.29 -12.17
C HIS A 49 7.81 23.14 -12.00
N CYS A 50 8.34 23.23 -10.77
CA CYS A 50 9.78 23.38 -10.55
C CYS A 50 10.37 22.36 -9.56
N ILE A 51 9.71 22.09 -8.43
CA ILE A 51 10.29 21.34 -7.30
C ILE A 51 10.71 19.92 -7.69
N ARG A 52 10.05 19.25 -8.64
CA ARG A 52 10.44 17.89 -9.11
C ARG A 52 11.92 17.79 -9.53
N CYS A 53 12.46 18.85 -10.12
CA CYS A 53 13.82 18.89 -10.68
C CYS A 53 14.76 19.85 -9.96
N HIS A 54 14.26 20.64 -9.01
CA HIS A 54 15.00 21.66 -8.28
C HIS A 54 14.68 21.54 -6.79
N ASN A 55 15.07 20.43 -6.18
CA ASN A 55 14.93 20.17 -4.75
C ASN A 55 16.24 19.59 -4.19
N PRO A 56 16.43 19.53 -2.86
CA PRO A 56 17.70 19.09 -2.26
C PRO A 56 18.15 17.68 -2.65
N GLY A 57 17.24 16.81 -3.09
CA GLY A 57 17.55 15.46 -3.59
C GLY A 57 17.74 15.36 -5.10
N ASN A 58 17.44 16.43 -5.85
CA ASN A 58 17.54 16.51 -7.31
C ASN A 58 17.72 17.98 -7.71
N GLU A 59 18.96 18.46 -7.75
CA GLU A 59 19.33 19.86 -8.00
C GLU A 59 19.78 20.04 -9.47
N LYS A 60 18.87 19.87 -10.44
CA LYS A 60 19.26 20.09 -11.85
C LYS A 60 19.71 21.55 -12.04
N GLY A 61 20.92 21.73 -12.57
CA GLY A 61 21.50 23.07 -12.74
C GLY A 61 22.00 23.68 -11.42
N ASP A 62 22.34 22.84 -10.44
CA ASP A 62 22.88 23.21 -9.13
C ASP A 62 21.97 24.19 -8.37
N LEU A 63 20.66 23.98 -8.51
CA LEU A 63 19.62 24.83 -7.94
C LEU A 63 18.57 24.00 -7.20
N SER A 64 18.35 24.35 -5.92
CA SER A 64 17.20 23.96 -5.13
C SER A 64 16.25 25.14 -4.94
N LEU A 65 14.97 24.92 -5.21
CA LEU A 65 13.87 25.87 -4.99
C LEU A 65 13.08 25.55 -3.71
N ALA A 66 13.63 24.70 -2.83
CA ALA A 66 12.93 24.28 -1.62
C ALA A 66 12.86 25.37 -0.55
N THR A 67 13.82 26.31 -0.51
CA THR A 67 13.82 27.44 0.43
C THR A 67 14.23 28.74 -0.26
N LEU A 68 13.91 29.90 0.34
CA LEU A 68 14.40 31.19 -0.15
C LEU A 68 15.95 31.27 -0.08
N GLN A 69 16.55 30.72 0.96
CA GLN A 69 18.00 30.70 1.12
C GLN A 69 18.67 29.97 -0.04
N SER A 70 18.19 28.77 -0.42
CA SER A 70 18.83 27.98 -1.47
C SER A 70 18.81 28.66 -2.84
N ILE A 71 17.70 29.32 -3.21
CA ILE A 71 17.60 30.03 -4.49
C ILE A 71 18.41 31.33 -4.52
N THR A 72 18.49 32.05 -3.39
CA THR A 72 19.25 33.31 -3.28
C THR A 72 20.76 33.07 -3.25
N GLU A 73 21.24 32.07 -2.50
CA GLU A 73 22.66 31.70 -2.46
C GLU A 73 23.16 31.17 -3.80
N ALA A 74 22.31 30.47 -4.55
CA ALA A 74 22.62 30.06 -5.93
C ALA A 74 22.61 31.23 -6.94
N GLY A 75 22.20 32.44 -6.52
CA GLY A 75 22.18 33.64 -7.36
C GLY A 75 21.05 33.68 -8.40
N TYR A 76 20.04 32.83 -8.29
CA TYR A 76 18.93 32.76 -9.25
C TYR A 76 17.81 33.75 -8.95
N LEU A 77 17.74 34.29 -7.74
CA LEU A 77 16.71 35.23 -7.33
C LEU A 77 17.28 36.31 -6.42
N THR A 78 17.00 37.56 -6.77
CA THR A 78 17.39 38.75 -6.01
C THR A 78 16.13 39.47 -5.53
N PRO A 79 15.78 39.37 -4.24
CA PRO A 79 14.58 40.01 -3.68
C PRO A 79 14.47 41.49 -4.02
N GLY A 80 13.31 41.92 -4.52
CA GLY A 80 13.02 43.31 -4.89
C GLY A 80 13.56 43.73 -6.26
N LYS A 81 14.30 42.84 -6.96
CA LYS A 81 14.96 43.16 -8.22
C LYS A 81 14.65 42.14 -9.31
N PRO A 82 13.49 42.27 -9.99
CA PRO A 82 13.11 41.37 -11.08
C PRO A 82 14.17 41.27 -12.18
N GLU A 83 14.75 42.41 -12.58
CA GLU A 83 15.74 42.48 -13.66
C GLU A 83 17.10 41.82 -13.31
N GLU A 84 17.37 41.59 -12.02
CA GLU A 84 18.58 40.90 -11.52
C GLU A 84 18.27 39.44 -11.12
N SER A 85 17.06 38.94 -11.38
CA SER A 85 16.61 37.61 -10.97
C SER A 85 16.56 36.64 -12.14
N TYR A 86 17.62 35.85 -12.32
CA TYR A 86 17.74 34.90 -13.44
C TYR A 86 16.61 33.86 -13.52
N LEU A 87 15.93 33.56 -12.40
CA LEU A 87 14.70 32.77 -12.38
C LEU A 87 13.66 33.30 -13.37
N LEU A 88 13.49 34.63 -13.45
CA LEU A 88 12.52 35.25 -14.34
C LEU A 88 12.95 35.13 -15.80
N ASP A 89 14.25 35.26 -16.09
CA ASP A 89 14.79 35.11 -17.45
C ASP A 89 14.52 33.72 -18.03
N VAL A 90 14.67 32.67 -17.22
CA VAL A 90 14.51 31.29 -17.70
C VAL A 90 13.06 30.85 -17.88
N ILE A 91 12.11 31.48 -17.17
CA ILE A 91 10.67 31.16 -17.30
C ILE A 91 9.97 32.03 -18.35
N HIS A 92 10.55 33.16 -18.75
CA HIS A 92 10.03 33.97 -19.85
C HIS A 92 10.22 33.26 -21.20
N VAL A 93 9.21 33.36 -22.05
CA VAL A 93 9.31 32.88 -23.43
C VAL A 93 10.27 33.79 -24.20
N SER A 94 11.37 33.21 -24.69
CA SER A 94 12.35 33.93 -25.49
C SER A 94 11.75 34.39 -26.82
N ALA A 95 12.03 35.65 -27.19
CA ALA A 95 11.62 36.22 -28.46
C ALA A 95 12.25 35.50 -29.68
N ASP A 96 13.44 34.92 -29.50
CA ASP A 96 14.21 34.30 -30.58
C ASP A 96 13.78 32.85 -30.84
N SER A 97 13.52 32.08 -29.77
CA SER A 97 13.17 30.66 -29.88
C SER A 97 11.67 30.36 -29.80
N GLY A 98 10.87 31.35 -29.38
CA GLY A 98 9.44 31.19 -29.11
C GLY A 98 9.14 30.22 -27.96
N LYS A 99 10.16 29.83 -27.18
CA LYS A 99 10.06 28.89 -26.04
C LYS A 99 10.70 29.50 -24.79
N ALA A 100 10.18 29.12 -23.62
CA ALA A 100 10.85 29.37 -22.36
C ALA A 100 11.95 28.31 -22.14
N ALA A 101 13.03 28.68 -21.45
CA ALA A 101 14.09 27.73 -21.11
C ALA A 101 13.64 26.73 -20.02
N MET A 102 12.72 27.16 -19.15
CA MET A 102 12.08 26.37 -18.11
C MET A 102 10.56 26.58 -18.11
N PRO A 103 9.75 25.56 -17.78
CA PRO A 103 10.15 24.19 -17.46
C PRO A 103 10.64 23.38 -18.69
N LYS A 104 11.76 22.64 -18.58
CA LYS A 104 12.32 21.83 -19.70
C LYS A 104 11.46 20.63 -20.09
N GLU A 105 10.81 20.01 -19.11
CA GLU A 105 10.02 18.77 -19.27
C GLU A 105 8.51 19.06 -19.12
N GLY A 106 8.06 20.25 -19.53
CA GLY A 106 6.66 20.68 -19.41
C GLY A 106 6.32 21.86 -20.33
N PRO A 107 5.04 22.27 -20.39
CA PRO A 107 4.66 23.48 -21.10
C PRO A 107 5.23 24.73 -20.41
N PRO A 108 5.49 25.82 -21.15
CA PRO A 108 5.80 27.12 -20.55
C PRO A 108 4.70 27.57 -19.59
N LEU A 109 5.09 28.32 -18.56
CA LEU A 109 4.12 28.95 -17.65
C LEU A 109 3.19 29.90 -18.41
N ALA A 110 1.93 29.95 -17.99
CA ALA A 110 0.98 30.92 -18.50
C ALA A 110 1.42 32.35 -18.16
N LYS A 111 1.08 33.33 -19.01
CA LYS A 111 1.45 34.74 -18.81
C LYS A 111 1.06 35.28 -17.43
N ALA A 112 -0.09 34.85 -16.90
CA ALA A 112 -0.55 35.21 -15.56
C ALA A 112 0.36 34.64 -14.45
N GLN A 113 0.81 33.40 -14.58
CA GLN A 113 1.73 32.76 -13.61
C GLN A 113 3.11 33.44 -13.63
N VAL A 114 3.61 33.80 -14.82
CA VAL A 114 4.86 34.54 -14.95
C VAL A 114 4.73 35.94 -14.32
N ALA A 115 3.66 36.67 -14.63
CA ALA A 115 3.40 37.99 -14.05
C ALA A 115 3.28 37.94 -12.51
N LEU A 116 2.70 36.86 -11.99
CA LEU A 116 2.58 36.61 -10.55
C LEU A 116 3.95 36.41 -9.90
N LEU A 117 4.82 35.59 -10.48
CA LEU A 117 6.21 35.39 -10.03
C LEU A 117 7.03 36.69 -10.13
N THR A 118 6.89 37.46 -11.21
CA THR A 118 7.56 38.76 -11.38
C THR A 118 7.11 39.74 -10.29
N ARG A 119 5.80 39.82 -10.01
CA ARG A 119 5.26 40.68 -8.96
C ARG A 119 5.76 40.26 -7.57
N TRP A 120 5.77 38.96 -7.29
CA TRP A 120 6.33 38.42 -6.04
C TRP A 120 7.79 38.81 -5.83
N VAL A 121 8.65 38.66 -6.85
CA VAL A 121 10.04 39.11 -6.78
C VAL A 121 10.13 40.61 -6.52
N LYS A 122 9.32 41.42 -7.24
CA LYS A 122 9.26 42.87 -7.06
C LYS A 122 8.84 43.30 -5.66
N GLU A 123 7.95 42.55 -5.02
CA GLU A 123 7.48 42.77 -3.64
C GLU A 123 8.47 42.30 -2.55
N GLY A 124 9.68 41.89 -2.96
CA GLY A 124 10.74 41.45 -2.04
C GLY A 124 10.81 39.95 -1.84
N ALA A 125 10.18 39.15 -2.71
CA ALA A 125 10.20 37.70 -2.68
C ALA A 125 9.90 37.10 -1.29
N VAL A 126 8.90 37.66 -0.60
CA VAL A 126 8.53 37.27 0.77
C VAL A 126 8.24 35.77 0.79
N TRP A 127 8.91 35.06 1.70
CA TRP A 127 8.83 33.61 1.88
C TRP A 127 8.76 33.31 3.39
N PRO A 128 7.83 32.47 3.88
CA PRO A 128 7.75 32.11 5.30
C PRO A 128 8.99 31.34 5.76
N GLU A 129 9.74 31.85 6.75
CA GLU A 129 11.04 31.29 7.16
C GLU A 129 11.00 29.79 7.53
N SER A 130 9.88 29.30 8.07
CA SER A 130 9.70 27.90 8.45
C SER A 130 9.21 26.99 7.32
N LEU A 131 8.90 27.54 6.14
CA LEU A 131 8.33 26.79 5.03
C LEU A 131 9.41 26.29 4.09
N THR A 132 9.50 24.97 3.97
CA THR A 132 10.30 24.28 2.95
C THR A 132 9.35 23.65 1.94
N LEU A 133 9.45 24.05 0.66
CA LEU A 133 8.66 23.42 -0.39
C LEU A 133 9.17 22.00 -0.65
N GLN A 134 8.22 21.07 -0.84
CA GLN A 134 8.48 19.67 -1.15
C GLN A 134 7.69 19.28 -2.40
N GLU A 135 8.16 18.24 -3.10
CA GLU A 135 7.43 17.71 -4.25
C GLU A 135 6.06 17.25 -3.77
N LYS A 136 5.00 17.64 -4.49
CA LYS A 136 3.66 17.15 -4.19
C LYS A 136 3.66 15.64 -4.34
N SER A 137 3.23 14.93 -3.28
CA SER A 137 3.04 13.49 -3.35
C SER A 137 2.13 13.16 -4.54
N LYS A 138 2.56 12.22 -5.38
CA LYS A 138 1.71 11.66 -6.44
C LYS A 138 0.59 10.78 -5.88
N ALA A 139 0.71 10.43 -4.61
CA ALA A 139 -0.24 9.62 -3.89
C ALA A 139 -1.07 10.48 -2.96
N ASP A 140 -2.36 10.22 -2.99
CA ASP A 140 -3.37 10.91 -2.22
C ASP A 140 -4.21 9.86 -1.48
N LEU A 141 -4.71 10.22 -0.31
CA LEU A 141 -5.59 9.37 0.48
C LEU A 141 -6.92 9.09 -0.23
N SER A 142 -7.28 9.85 -1.28
CA SER A 142 -8.46 9.63 -2.11
C SER A 142 -8.43 8.34 -2.95
N TRP A 143 -7.33 7.59 -2.94
CA TRP A 143 -7.21 6.32 -3.67
C TRP A 143 -8.22 5.28 -3.18
N TRP A 144 -8.83 4.55 -4.12
CA TRP A 144 -9.90 3.59 -3.82
C TRP A 144 -9.47 2.52 -2.80
N SER A 145 -8.21 2.10 -2.81
CA SER A 145 -7.67 1.07 -1.91
C SER A 145 -7.43 1.58 -0.48
N LEU A 146 -7.48 2.90 -0.27
CA LEU A 146 -7.29 3.55 1.03
C LEU A 146 -8.60 4.08 1.61
N GLN A 147 -9.69 4.00 0.84
CA GLN A 147 -11.02 4.35 1.31
C GLN A 147 -11.63 3.20 2.11
N PRO A 148 -12.49 3.49 3.10
CA PRO A 148 -13.26 2.46 3.78
C PRO A 148 -14.04 1.60 2.79
N LEU A 149 -14.11 0.29 3.06
CA LEU A 149 -14.93 -0.62 2.26
C LEU A 149 -16.40 -0.20 2.37
N ALA A 150 -17.06 -0.04 1.23
CA ALA A 150 -18.48 0.24 1.16
C ALA A 150 -19.28 -1.07 1.02
N ASP A 151 -20.45 -1.12 1.63
CA ASP A 151 -21.44 -2.17 1.34
C ASP A 151 -22.02 -1.93 -0.06
N VAL A 152 -21.55 -2.70 -1.04
CA VAL A 152 -22.00 -2.60 -2.43
C VAL A 152 -22.93 -3.76 -2.75
N ALA A 153 -24.17 -3.46 -3.15
CA ALA A 153 -25.08 -4.45 -3.68
C ALA A 153 -24.60 -4.92 -5.08
N PRO A 154 -24.53 -6.24 -5.34
CA PRO A 154 -24.25 -6.76 -6.68
C PRO A 154 -25.28 -6.27 -7.71
N PRO A 155 -24.86 -6.08 -8.98
CA PRO A 155 -25.77 -5.67 -10.05
C PRO A 155 -26.78 -6.79 -10.36
N GLU A 156 -28.07 -6.46 -10.39
CA GLU A 156 -29.12 -7.40 -10.78
C GLU A 156 -28.95 -7.83 -12.24
N ASN A 157 -28.67 -9.10 -12.46
CA ASN A 157 -28.42 -9.67 -13.79
C ASN A 157 -29.27 -10.92 -14.05
N ASN A 158 -30.54 -10.73 -14.40
CA ASN A 158 -31.47 -11.83 -14.71
C ASN A 158 -31.10 -12.61 -15.98
N GLU A 159 -30.19 -12.08 -16.81
CA GLU A 159 -29.67 -12.73 -18.02
C GLU A 159 -28.40 -13.55 -17.74
N ALA A 160 -27.82 -13.46 -16.54
CA ALA A 160 -26.67 -14.27 -16.18
C ALA A 160 -27.07 -15.76 -16.13
N PRO A 161 -26.16 -16.69 -16.44
CA PRO A 161 -26.36 -18.11 -16.16
C PRO A 161 -26.80 -18.35 -14.71
N ALA A 162 -27.65 -19.37 -14.46
CA ALA A 162 -28.26 -19.59 -13.16
C ALA A 162 -27.23 -19.78 -12.03
N ASP A 163 -26.09 -20.40 -12.31
CA ASP A 163 -24.98 -20.58 -11.37
C ASP A 163 -24.26 -19.26 -11.02
N TRP A 164 -24.27 -18.28 -11.93
CA TRP A 164 -23.70 -16.95 -11.70
C TRP A 164 -24.66 -16.02 -10.94
N GLN A 165 -25.97 -16.29 -11.02
CA GLN A 165 -26.98 -15.50 -10.29
C GLN A 165 -26.89 -15.68 -8.77
N SER A 166 -26.40 -16.82 -8.28
CA SER A 166 -26.23 -17.07 -6.84
C SER A 166 -24.95 -16.51 -6.24
N SER A 167 -23.98 -16.08 -7.07
CA SER A 167 -22.65 -15.63 -6.64
C SER A 167 -22.51 -14.13 -6.82
N PRO A 168 -22.41 -13.34 -5.73
CA PRO A 168 -22.24 -11.89 -5.80
C PRO A 168 -21.09 -11.43 -6.71
N ILE A 169 -19.97 -12.14 -6.66
CA ILE A 169 -18.77 -11.84 -7.46
C ILE A 169 -19.06 -12.06 -8.95
N ASP A 170 -19.70 -13.18 -9.29
CA ASP A 170 -19.99 -13.52 -10.68
C ASP A 170 -20.99 -12.55 -11.30
N GLN A 171 -21.92 -11.99 -10.52
CA GLN A 171 -22.81 -10.92 -11.00
C GLN A 171 -22.03 -9.67 -11.43
N PHE A 172 -21.02 -9.24 -10.67
CA PHE A 172 -20.15 -8.12 -11.08
C PHE A 172 -19.38 -8.44 -12.36
N ILE A 173 -18.83 -9.65 -12.48
CA ILE A 173 -18.10 -10.08 -13.67
C ILE A 173 -19.03 -10.12 -14.88
N PHE A 174 -20.24 -10.68 -14.73
CA PHE A 174 -21.22 -10.77 -15.81
C PHE A 174 -21.66 -9.39 -16.32
N ALA A 175 -21.91 -8.45 -15.41
CA ALA A 175 -22.25 -7.08 -15.80
C ALA A 175 -21.18 -6.49 -16.73
N LYS A 176 -19.89 -6.66 -16.40
CA LYS A 176 -18.78 -6.18 -17.24
C LYS A 176 -18.64 -6.96 -18.55
N LEU A 177 -18.86 -8.27 -18.55
CA LEU A 177 -18.88 -9.04 -19.80
C LEU A 177 -19.99 -8.54 -20.73
N LYS A 178 -21.20 -8.31 -20.20
CA LYS A 178 -22.35 -7.82 -20.96
C LYS A 178 -22.10 -6.42 -21.54
N GLU A 179 -21.59 -5.48 -20.74
CA GLU A 179 -21.18 -4.14 -21.21
C GLU A 179 -20.22 -4.22 -22.41
N ASN A 180 -19.33 -5.22 -22.42
CA ASN A 180 -18.34 -5.43 -23.47
C ASN A 180 -18.81 -6.39 -24.58
N ASN A 181 -20.09 -6.80 -24.59
CA ASN A 181 -20.65 -7.77 -25.54
C ASN A 181 -19.93 -9.13 -25.54
N LEU A 182 -19.38 -9.52 -24.39
CA LEU A 182 -18.73 -10.80 -24.17
C LEU A 182 -19.67 -11.79 -23.45
N LYS A 183 -19.37 -13.08 -23.58
CA LYS A 183 -20.08 -14.15 -22.90
C LYS A 183 -19.10 -14.92 -22.00
N PRO A 184 -19.59 -15.51 -20.88
CA PRO A 184 -18.77 -16.40 -20.07
C PRO A 184 -18.18 -17.55 -20.89
N SER A 185 -16.95 -17.94 -20.55
CA SER A 185 -16.32 -19.16 -21.09
C SER A 185 -17.10 -20.41 -20.64
N PRO A 186 -17.10 -21.48 -21.45
CA PRO A 186 -17.68 -22.75 -21.01
C PRO A 186 -16.96 -23.28 -19.76
N ARG A 187 -17.70 -23.98 -18.91
CA ARG A 187 -17.15 -24.60 -17.70
C ARG A 187 -16.10 -25.65 -18.08
N ALA A 188 -15.02 -25.69 -17.32
CA ALA A 188 -13.98 -26.70 -17.48
C ALA A 188 -14.55 -28.11 -17.20
N THR A 189 -13.95 -29.12 -17.84
CA THR A 189 -14.32 -30.52 -17.62
C THR A 189 -14.01 -30.95 -16.18
N LYS A 190 -14.70 -31.98 -15.67
CA LYS A 190 -14.44 -32.51 -14.31
C LYS A 190 -12.97 -32.90 -14.13
N ARG A 191 -12.34 -33.50 -15.15
CA ARG A 191 -10.91 -33.83 -15.15
C ARG A 191 -10.02 -32.62 -14.93
N GLU A 192 -10.31 -31.53 -15.63
CA GLU A 192 -9.56 -30.28 -15.51
C GLU A 192 -9.78 -29.64 -14.14
N LEU A 193 -11.02 -29.65 -13.65
CA LEU A 193 -11.38 -29.08 -12.35
C LEU A 193 -10.64 -29.78 -11.21
N ILE A 194 -10.69 -31.11 -11.11
CA ILE A 194 -9.97 -31.82 -10.04
C ILE A 194 -8.46 -31.61 -10.13
N ARG A 195 -7.89 -31.67 -11.34
CA ARG A 195 -6.46 -31.44 -11.52
C ARG A 195 -6.05 -30.04 -11.05
N ARG A 196 -6.78 -29.00 -11.47
CA ARG A 196 -6.48 -27.61 -11.08
C ARG A 196 -6.65 -27.39 -9.58
N ALA A 197 -7.76 -27.86 -9.01
CA ALA A 197 -8.05 -27.70 -7.60
C ALA A 197 -6.99 -28.38 -6.71
N THR A 198 -6.63 -29.64 -6.99
CA THR A 198 -5.62 -30.36 -6.20
C THR A 198 -4.24 -29.71 -6.30
N TYR A 199 -3.81 -29.30 -7.50
CA TYR A 199 -2.53 -28.59 -7.64
C TYR A 199 -2.53 -27.25 -6.89
N ASN A 200 -3.62 -26.50 -6.95
CA ASN A 200 -3.71 -25.18 -6.35
C ASN A 200 -3.81 -25.25 -4.82
N LEU A 201 -4.55 -26.22 -4.28
CA LEU A 201 -4.78 -26.31 -2.84
C LEU A 201 -3.69 -27.09 -2.13
N THR A 202 -3.17 -28.17 -2.72
CA THR A 202 -2.22 -29.07 -2.04
C THR A 202 -0.85 -29.15 -2.72
N GLY A 203 -0.63 -28.46 -3.84
CA GLY A 203 0.64 -28.48 -4.58
C GLY A 203 0.96 -29.80 -5.28
N LEU A 204 0.04 -30.75 -5.32
CA LEU A 204 0.27 -32.12 -5.79
C LEU A 204 -0.80 -32.55 -6.80
N PRO A 205 -0.51 -33.51 -7.70
CA PRO A 205 -1.52 -34.06 -8.59
C PRO A 205 -2.53 -34.93 -7.80
N PRO A 206 -3.79 -35.03 -8.26
CA PRO A 206 -4.72 -36.05 -7.78
C PRO A 206 -4.28 -37.44 -8.27
N THR A 207 -4.66 -38.50 -7.54
CA THR A 207 -4.43 -39.87 -8.02
C THR A 207 -5.38 -40.24 -9.17
N PRO A 208 -5.03 -41.23 -10.03
CA PRO A 208 -5.93 -41.70 -11.07
C PRO A 208 -7.31 -42.14 -10.54
N GLU A 209 -7.35 -42.76 -9.36
CA GLU A 209 -8.58 -43.22 -8.70
C GLU A 209 -9.45 -42.05 -8.23
N GLU A 210 -8.84 -41.00 -7.68
CA GLU A 210 -9.55 -39.78 -7.29
C GLU A 210 -10.18 -39.09 -8.51
N VAL A 211 -9.45 -39.01 -9.62
CA VAL A 211 -9.97 -38.48 -10.89
C VAL A 211 -11.16 -39.31 -11.38
N ALA A 212 -11.00 -40.63 -11.46
CA ALA A 212 -12.07 -41.53 -11.92
C ALA A 212 -13.32 -41.47 -11.03
N THR A 213 -13.14 -41.30 -9.72
CA THR A 213 -14.24 -41.16 -8.75
C THR A 213 -14.95 -39.83 -8.93
N PHE A 214 -14.22 -38.73 -9.06
CA PHE A 214 -14.79 -37.40 -9.25
C PHE A 214 -15.52 -37.26 -10.60
N GLU A 215 -14.97 -37.81 -11.68
CA GLU A 215 -15.62 -37.79 -13.00
C GLU A 215 -17.01 -38.43 -12.98
N LYS A 216 -17.14 -39.55 -12.26
CA LYS A 216 -18.40 -40.31 -12.13
C LYS A 216 -19.37 -39.74 -11.09
N ASN A 217 -18.94 -38.79 -10.25
CA ASN A 217 -19.80 -38.20 -9.23
C ASN A 217 -20.78 -37.20 -9.86
N GLU A 218 -22.07 -37.56 -9.94
CA GLU A 218 -23.14 -36.73 -10.51
C GLU A 218 -23.83 -35.82 -9.49
N SER A 219 -23.38 -35.82 -8.23
CA SER A 219 -23.96 -34.96 -7.21
C SER A 219 -23.83 -33.48 -7.59
N PRO A 220 -24.86 -32.64 -7.38
CA PRO A 220 -24.80 -31.21 -7.70
C PRO A 220 -23.75 -30.45 -6.87
N ASP A 221 -23.34 -31.01 -5.72
CA ASP A 221 -22.33 -30.45 -4.80
C ASP A 221 -20.95 -31.16 -4.91
N ALA A 222 -20.71 -31.92 -5.98
CA ALA A 222 -19.52 -32.75 -6.11
C ALA A 222 -18.22 -31.92 -6.07
N TYR A 223 -18.23 -30.71 -6.64
CA TYR A 223 -17.04 -29.86 -6.68
C TYR A 223 -16.75 -29.23 -5.32
N GLU A 224 -17.78 -28.77 -4.62
CA GLU A 224 -17.71 -28.20 -3.28
C GLU A 224 -17.14 -29.22 -2.29
N ARG A 225 -17.67 -30.46 -2.30
CA ARG A 225 -17.12 -31.56 -1.49
C ARG A 225 -15.67 -31.90 -1.83
N LEU A 226 -15.27 -31.75 -3.09
CA LEU A 226 -13.87 -31.91 -3.48
C LEU A 226 -13.01 -30.81 -2.85
N ILE A 227 -13.47 -29.55 -2.88
CA ILE A 227 -12.77 -28.42 -2.27
C ILE A 227 -12.64 -28.62 -0.76
N ASP A 228 -13.74 -28.94 -0.06
CA ASP A 228 -13.73 -29.19 1.39
C ASP A 228 -12.71 -30.26 1.77
N ARG A 229 -12.71 -31.40 1.06
CA ARG A 229 -11.74 -32.48 1.26
C ARG A 229 -10.29 -32.03 1.05
N LEU A 230 -10.04 -31.14 0.09
CA LEU A 230 -8.70 -30.63 -0.21
C LEU A 230 -8.24 -29.62 0.84
N LEU A 231 -9.15 -28.78 1.35
CA LEU A 231 -8.87 -27.84 2.45
C LEU A 231 -8.64 -28.58 3.79
N ASP A 232 -9.38 -29.65 4.04
CA ASP A 232 -9.22 -30.53 5.23
C ASP A 232 -7.92 -31.34 5.21
N SER A 233 -7.23 -31.41 4.06
CA SER A 233 -5.96 -32.13 3.94
C SER A 233 -4.84 -31.38 4.64
N PRO A 234 -3.99 -32.04 5.46
CA PRO A 234 -2.82 -31.40 6.06
C PRO A 234 -1.89 -30.73 5.04
N ARG A 235 -1.91 -31.23 3.80
CA ARG A 235 -1.11 -30.74 2.68
C ARG A 235 -1.53 -29.34 2.22
N TYR A 236 -2.74 -28.90 2.53
CA TYR A 236 -3.19 -27.53 2.25
C TYR A 236 -2.30 -26.52 2.97
N GLY A 237 -2.18 -26.65 4.30
CA GLY A 237 -1.31 -25.80 5.10
C GLY A 237 0.18 -25.99 4.80
N GLU A 238 0.63 -27.18 4.42
CA GLU A 238 2.02 -27.38 3.95
C GLU A 238 2.28 -26.58 2.66
N HIS A 239 1.34 -26.60 1.71
CA HIS A 239 1.47 -25.90 0.44
C HIS A 239 1.39 -24.38 0.59
N TRP A 240 0.31 -23.88 1.20
CA TRP A 240 0.07 -22.45 1.39
C TRP A 240 0.99 -21.84 2.44
N GLY A 241 1.32 -22.60 3.49
CA GLY A 241 2.32 -22.21 4.47
C GLY A 241 3.68 -21.94 3.85
N ARG A 242 4.11 -22.73 2.85
CA ARG A 242 5.36 -22.46 2.12
C ARG A 242 5.35 -21.09 1.42
N HIS A 243 4.24 -20.73 0.78
CA HIS A 243 4.10 -19.41 0.15
C HIS A 243 4.17 -18.28 1.18
N TRP A 244 3.54 -18.44 2.34
CA TRP A 244 3.62 -17.45 3.41
C TRP A 244 5.02 -17.36 4.00
N LEU A 245 5.69 -18.49 4.20
CA LEU A 245 7.08 -18.55 4.69
C LEU A 245 8.05 -17.80 3.77
N ASP A 246 7.82 -17.85 2.45
CA ASP A 246 8.57 -17.04 1.47
C ASP A 246 8.33 -15.53 1.71
N VAL A 247 7.06 -15.12 1.89
CA VAL A 247 6.66 -13.71 2.15
C VAL A 247 7.30 -13.16 3.42
N VAL A 248 7.31 -13.95 4.50
CA VAL A 248 7.90 -13.55 5.78
C VAL A 248 9.40 -13.79 5.87
N ARG A 249 10.04 -14.18 4.75
CA ARG A 249 11.49 -14.39 4.62
C ARG A 249 12.02 -15.42 5.61
N PHE A 250 11.23 -16.46 5.87
CA PHE A 250 11.64 -17.53 6.75
C PHE A 250 12.85 -18.27 6.17
N GLY A 251 13.87 -18.44 7.01
CA GLY A 251 15.03 -19.27 6.72
C GLY A 251 15.52 -19.92 8.01
N GLU A 252 15.99 -21.17 7.90
CA GLU A 252 16.63 -21.89 9.01
C GLU A 252 18.13 -21.58 9.08
N SER A 253 18.55 -20.46 8.51
CA SER A 253 19.88 -19.88 8.64
C SER A 253 19.77 -18.36 8.65
N ASN A 254 20.77 -17.68 9.20
CA ASN A 254 20.76 -16.21 9.26
C ASN A 254 21.06 -15.52 7.92
N GLY A 255 21.36 -16.25 6.84
CA GLY A 255 21.29 -15.76 5.46
C GLY A 255 22.16 -14.53 5.11
N PHE A 256 23.21 -14.26 5.88
CA PHE A 256 24.11 -13.11 5.70
C PHE A 256 25.57 -13.55 5.52
N GLU A 257 26.54 -12.63 5.65
CA GLU A 257 27.99 -12.87 5.47
C GLU A 257 28.49 -14.15 6.16
N ARG A 258 28.10 -14.35 7.42
CA ARG A 258 28.28 -15.62 8.14
C ARG A 258 26.98 -16.39 8.10
N ASN A 259 26.82 -17.33 7.18
CA ASN A 259 25.61 -18.15 7.09
C ASN A 259 25.65 -19.32 8.10
N VAL A 260 25.02 -19.14 9.25
CA VAL A 260 24.90 -20.14 10.33
C VAL A 260 23.48 -20.67 10.42
N ILE A 261 23.34 -21.96 10.73
CA ILE A 261 22.04 -22.61 10.94
C ILE A 261 21.38 -22.11 12.23
N ILE A 262 20.06 -21.94 12.19
CA ILE A 262 19.20 -21.61 13.32
C ILE A 262 18.38 -22.86 13.68
N ASP A 263 18.91 -23.67 14.61
CA ASP A 263 18.35 -24.99 14.95
C ASP A 263 16.96 -24.96 15.62
N ASN A 264 16.48 -23.77 15.98
CA ASN A 264 15.22 -23.58 16.72
C ASN A 264 14.19 -22.70 15.99
N ALA A 265 14.32 -22.50 14.68
CA ALA A 265 13.36 -21.74 13.86
C ALA A 265 12.16 -22.56 13.38
N TRP A 266 12.31 -23.89 13.23
CA TRP A 266 11.26 -24.82 12.78
C TRP A 266 9.91 -24.74 13.54
N PRO A 267 9.85 -24.39 14.85
CA PRO A 267 8.59 -24.11 15.54
C PRO A 267 7.67 -23.12 14.82
N PHE A 268 8.26 -22.08 14.22
CA PHE A 268 7.53 -21.03 13.53
C PHE A 268 7.00 -21.51 12.18
N ARG A 269 7.80 -22.28 11.43
CA ARG A 269 7.34 -22.99 10.22
C ARG A 269 6.09 -23.81 10.51
N ASP A 270 6.14 -24.65 11.55
CA ASP A 270 5.01 -25.52 11.88
C ASP A 270 3.81 -24.71 12.40
N TYR A 271 4.04 -23.60 13.09
CA TYR A 271 2.99 -22.64 13.48
C TYR A 271 2.26 -22.06 12.27
N VAL A 272 3.00 -21.64 11.23
CA VAL A 272 2.40 -21.14 9.98
C VAL A 272 1.54 -22.22 9.33
N ILE A 273 2.08 -23.43 9.16
CA ILE A 273 1.36 -24.55 8.55
C ILE A 273 0.07 -24.87 9.32
N ARG A 274 0.14 -24.93 10.66
CA ARG A 274 -1.04 -25.14 11.52
C ARG A 274 -2.04 -23.99 11.41
N SER A 275 -1.59 -22.75 11.28
CA SER A 275 -2.47 -21.59 11.15
C SER A 275 -3.33 -21.66 9.88
N PHE A 276 -2.76 -22.11 8.75
CA PHE A 276 -3.52 -22.37 7.54
C PHE A 276 -4.49 -23.55 7.69
N ASN A 277 -4.02 -24.68 8.20
CA ASN A 277 -4.88 -25.88 8.36
C ASN A 277 -6.03 -25.67 9.36
N ALA A 278 -5.86 -24.77 10.34
CA ALA A 278 -6.90 -24.45 11.32
C ALA A 278 -7.80 -23.28 10.89
N ASP A 279 -7.62 -22.75 9.67
CA ASP A 279 -8.32 -21.56 9.16
C ASP A 279 -8.25 -20.39 10.16
N LYS A 280 -7.04 -20.10 10.67
CA LYS A 280 -6.83 -19.02 11.64
C LYS A 280 -7.23 -17.68 10.98
N PRO A 281 -8.07 -16.86 11.64
CA PRO A 281 -8.38 -15.53 11.14
C PRO A 281 -7.12 -14.73 10.82
N PHE A 282 -7.09 -14.11 9.64
CA PHE A 282 -5.88 -13.44 9.14
C PHE A 282 -5.46 -12.28 10.06
N ASP A 283 -6.40 -11.51 10.58
CA ASP A 283 -6.17 -10.44 11.56
C ASP A 283 -5.49 -10.96 12.83
N GLN A 284 -5.96 -12.09 13.36
CA GLN A 284 -5.33 -12.75 14.50
C GLN A 284 -3.90 -13.20 14.14
N MET A 285 -3.70 -13.79 12.96
CA MET A 285 -2.38 -14.17 12.48
C MET A 285 -1.43 -12.96 12.42
N VAL A 286 -1.87 -11.81 11.90
CA VAL A 286 -1.09 -10.56 11.87
C VAL A 286 -0.69 -10.12 13.28
N ILE A 287 -1.65 -10.09 14.22
CA ILE A 287 -1.38 -9.68 15.61
C ILE A 287 -0.35 -10.61 16.26
N GLU A 288 -0.47 -11.93 16.04
CA GLU A 288 0.49 -12.90 16.58
C GLU A 288 1.90 -12.75 15.99
N HIS A 289 2.02 -12.39 14.71
CA HIS A 289 3.32 -12.11 14.08
C HIS A 289 4.00 -10.86 14.66
N LEU A 290 3.22 -9.82 14.98
CA LEU A 290 3.75 -8.54 15.47
C LEU A 290 3.90 -8.49 16.99
N ALA A 291 3.10 -9.23 17.74
CA ALA A 291 2.96 -9.09 19.18
C ALA A 291 2.56 -10.38 19.92
N GLY A 292 2.73 -11.56 19.32
CA GLY A 292 2.40 -12.85 19.94
C GLY A 292 3.01 -13.04 21.33
N ASP A 293 4.23 -12.56 21.55
CA ASP A 293 4.91 -12.62 22.83
C ASP A 293 4.37 -11.65 23.91
N VAL A 294 3.62 -10.64 23.49
CA VAL A 294 2.88 -9.70 24.36
C VAL A 294 1.50 -10.26 24.68
N ILE A 295 0.72 -10.64 23.66
CA ILE A 295 -0.68 -11.07 23.84
C ILE A 295 -0.79 -12.50 24.39
N GLY A 296 0.21 -13.34 24.12
CA GLY A 296 0.23 -14.75 24.48
C GLY A 296 1.41 -15.13 25.36
N LYS A 297 1.90 -14.23 26.22
CA LYS A 297 3.15 -14.39 27.00
C LYS A 297 3.41 -15.79 27.62
N ASN A 298 2.35 -16.51 27.99
CA ASN A 298 2.41 -17.84 28.61
C ASN A 298 1.87 -18.97 27.71
N ASP A 299 1.55 -18.68 26.46
CA ASP A 299 1.08 -19.61 25.46
C ASP A 299 2.15 -19.80 24.37
N PRO A 300 2.87 -20.94 24.37
CA PRO A 300 3.89 -21.22 23.36
C PRO A 300 3.35 -21.28 21.93
N ASP A 301 2.06 -21.53 21.73
CA ASP A 301 1.43 -21.61 20.41
C ASP A 301 1.09 -20.22 19.84
N VAL A 302 1.12 -19.17 20.68
CA VAL A 302 0.94 -17.76 20.30
C VAL A 302 2.27 -17.01 20.27
N VAL A 303 3.13 -17.20 21.27
CA VAL A 303 4.46 -16.52 21.36
C VAL A 303 5.34 -16.84 20.16
N VAL A 304 5.24 -18.06 19.63
CA VAL A 304 6.02 -18.48 18.46
C VAL A 304 5.73 -17.61 17.22
N GLY A 305 4.55 -16.99 17.12
CA GLY A 305 4.21 -16.07 16.03
C GLY A 305 5.19 -14.90 15.91
N SER A 306 5.68 -14.37 17.03
CA SER A 306 6.65 -13.25 17.08
C SER A 306 8.00 -13.58 16.46
N THR A 307 8.30 -14.84 16.13
CA THR A 307 9.49 -15.21 15.35
C THR A 307 9.55 -14.47 14.00
N PHE A 308 8.40 -14.08 13.44
CA PHE A 308 8.30 -13.20 12.27
C PHE A 308 9.25 -12.01 12.32
N LEU A 309 9.31 -11.31 13.47
CA LEU A 309 10.11 -10.09 13.63
C LEU A 309 11.62 -10.33 13.52
N VAL A 310 12.07 -11.58 13.62
CA VAL A 310 13.48 -11.98 13.57
C VAL A 310 13.75 -13.00 12.46
N CYS A 311 12.83 -13.11 11.49
CA CYS A 311 13.05 -13.83 10.25
C CYS A 311 13.90 -12.99 9.28
N GLY A 312 14.48 -13.68 8.30
CA GLY A 312 15.30 -13.09 7.24
C GLY A 312 16.78 -12.89 7.59
N PRO A 313 17.52 -12.19 6.72
CA PRO A 313 18.95 -12.03 6.89
C PRO A 313 19.32 -11.25 8.15
N TYR A 314 20.27 -11.77 8.93
CA TYR A 314 20.75 -11.13 10.15
C TYR A 314 22.28 -11.08 10.21
N ASP A 315 22.81 -9.86 10.24
CA ASP A 315 24.23 -9.59 10.47
C ASP A 315 24.56 -9.76 11.96
N ASN A 316 25.20 -10.90 12.26
CA ASN A 316 25.70 -11.24 13.59
C ASN A 316 27.23 -11.15 13.70
N VAL A 317 27.93 -10.57 12.71
CA VAL A 317 29.39 -10.48 12.70
C VAL A 317 29.87 -9.62 13.87
N GLY A 318 29.09 -8.58 14.19
CA GLY A 318 29.44 -7.57 15.18
C GLY A 318 30.51 -6.60 14.64
N ASN A 319 30.46 -5.34 15.06
CA ASN A 319 31.45 -4.35 14.65
C ASN A 319 31.89 -3.52 15.86
N GLN A 320 33.20 -3.31 16.01
CA GLN A 320 33.77 -2.50 17.08
C GLN A 320 33.69 -1.00 16.78
N ASP A 321 33.56 -0.62 15.51
CA ASP A 321 33.28 0.76 15.12
C ASP A 321 31.82 1.11 15.48
N PRO A 322 31.59 2.11 16.34
CA PRO A 322 30.24 2.49 16.77
C PRO A 322 29.34 2.96 15.61
N VAL A 323 29.90 3.57 14.56
CA VAL A 323 29.15 4.01 13.37
C VAL A 323 28.64 2.80 12.60
N GLN A 324 29.52 1.82 12.38
CA GLN A 324 29.15 0.58 11.68
C GLN A 324 28.16 -0.25 12.50
N ALA A 325 28.34 -0.35 13.82
CA ALA A 325 27.38 -1.02 14.70
C ALA A 325 26.00 -0.36 14.66
N ALA A 326 25.94 0.98 14.64
CA ALA A 326 24.69 1.72 14.48
C ALA A 326 24.04 1.47 13.11
N GLN A 327 24.84 1.41 12.03
CA GLN A 327 24.35 1.11 10.69
C GLN A 327 23.75 -0.29 10.58
N ILE A 328 24.40 -1.32 11.17
CA ILE A 328 23.87 -2.69 11.23
C ILE A 328 22.53 -2.70 11.96
N ARG A 329 22.43 -1.99 13.10
CA ARG A 329 21.16 -1.88 13.84
C ARG A 329 20.07 -1.20 13.03
N ALA A 330 20.40 -0.09 12.34
CA ALA A 330 19.46 0.63 11.51
C ALA A 330 18.93 -0.24 10.35
N ASN A 331 19.81 -0.99 9.69
CA ASN A 331 19.43 -1.93 8.62
C ASN A 331 18.58 -3.09 9.15
N THR A 332 18.86 -3.57 10.36
CA THR A 332 18.07 -4.62 11.01
C THR A 332 16.63 -4.15 11.29
N ILE A 333 16.44 -2.90 11.71
CA ILE A 333 15.09 -2.35 11.94
C ILE A 333 14.39 -2.05 10.61
N ASP A 334 15.13 -1.50 9.64
CA ASP A 334 14.62 -1.24 8.29
C ASP A 334 14.02 -2.51 7.67
N ASP A 335 14.71 -3.63 7.82
CA ASP A 335 14.23 -4.94 7.37
C ASP A 335 12.88 -5.35 8.00
N MET A 336 12.69 -5.11 9.30
CA MET A 336 11.40 -5.36 9.99
C MET A 336 10.30 -4.43 9.46
N VAL A 337 10.61 -3.14 9.26
CA VAL A 337 9.66 -2.15 8.73
C VAL A 337 9.23 -2.55 7.31
N ARG A 338 10.19 -2.88 6.44
CA ARG A 338 9.95 -3.30 5.07
C ARG A 338 9.05 -4.54 5.03
N THR A 339 9.43 -5.58 5.75
CA THR A 339 8.72 -6.85 5.75
C THR A 339 7.30 -6.71 6.29
N THR A 340 7.12 -5.93 7.36
CA THR A 340 5.79 -5.67 7.92
C THR A 340 4.91 -4.94 6.91
N GLY A 341 5.43 -3.89 6.27
CA GLY A 341 4.69 -3.13 5.26
C GLY A 341 4.35 -3.96 4.03
N GLU A 342 5.32 -4.71 3.50
CA GLU A 342 5.16 -5.53 2.31
C GLU A 342 4.24 -6.74 2.57
N ALA A 343 4.38 -7.43 3.69
CA ALA A 343 3.62 -8.65 4.00
C ALA A 343 2.15 -8.39 4.38
N PHE A 344 1.88 -7.33 5.16
CA PHE A 344 0.54 -7.10 5.71
C PHE A 344 -0.23 -5.96 5.04
N LEU A 345 0.46 -4.97 4.49
CA LEU A 345 -0.18 -3.83 3.82
C LEU A 345 -0.07 -3.93 2.30
N GLY A 346 0.86 -4.74 1.78
CA GLY A 346 1.20 -4.75 0.35
C GLY A 346 1.86 -3.44 -0.11
N LEU A 347 2.46 -2.66 0.81
CA LEU A 347 3.02 -1.34 0.56
C LEU A 347 4.54 -1.33 0.77
N THR A 348 5.27 -0.66 -0.12
CA THR A 348 6.74 -0.56 -0.07
C THR A 348 7.22 0.55 0.88
N VAL A 349 6.82 0.47 2.15
CA VAL A 349 7.14 1.46 3.21
C VAL A 349 8.63 1.80 3.28
N GLY A 350 9.52 0.86 2.95
CA GLY A 350 10.97 1.07 2.94
C GLY A 350 11.48 2.21 2.05
N CYS A 351 10.75 2.59 0.98
CA CYS A 351 11.12 3.77 0.20
C CYS A 351 11.07 5.06 1.04
N SER A 352 10.21 5.09 2.08
CA SER A 352 10.06 6.23 2.97
C SER A 352 11.25 6.47 3.92
N ARG A 353 12.27 5.59 3.90
CA ARG A 353 13.48 5.73 4.72
C ARG A 353 14.21 7.05 4.46
N CYS A 354 14.37 7.41 3.19
CA CYS A 354 15.19 8.54 2.77
C CYS A 354 14.40 9.78 2.35
N HIS A 355 13.16 9.60 1.88
CA HIS A 355 12.27 10.67 1.40
C HIS A 355 10.82 10.20 1.52
N ASN A 356 9.80 11.07 1.40
CA ASN A 356 8.40 10.61 1.37
C ASN A 356 8.16 9.62 0.23
N HIS A 357 7.27 8.64 0.40
CA HIS A 357 7.05 7.59 -0.59
C HIS A 357 6.64 8.19 -1.95
N LYS A 358 7.18 7.62 -3.03
CA LYS A 358 6.99 8.17 -4.39
C LYS A 358 5.56 8.00 -4.91
N PHE A 359 4.92 6.90 -4.53
CA PHE A 359 3.64 6.45 -5.08
C PHE A 359 2.63 6.06 -4.01
N ASP A 360 2.88 6.28 -2.73
CA ASP A 360 1.90 5.97 -1.68
C ASP A 360 1.89 7.13 -0.70
N PRO A 361 0.78 7.43 -0.01
CA PRO A 361 0.70 8.59 0.87
C PRO A 361 1.35 8.27 2.23
N ILE A 362 2.62 7.83 2.20
CA ILE A 362 3.43 7.46 3.35
C ILE A 362 4.55 8.47 3.50
N GLN A 363 4.54 9.23 4.58
CA GLN A 363 5.59 10.20 4.86
C GLN A 363 6.83 9.50 5.42
N GLN A 364 7.98 10.16 5.29
CA GLN A 364 9.20 9.73 5.98
C GLN A 364 9.00 9.70 7.50
N GLN A 365 8.18 10.59 8.05
CA GLN A 365 7.83 10.59 9.45
C GLN A 365 7.10 9.30 9.87
N ASP A 366 6.22 8.76 9.02
CA ASP A 366 5.51 7.50 9.29
C ASP A 366 6.50 6.32 9.32
N TYR A 367 7.47 6.30 8.39
CA TYR A 367 8.55 5.32 8.40
C TYR A 367 9.33 5.34 9.72
N TYR A 368 9.74 6.52 10.20
CA TYR A 368 10.49 6.63 11.45
C TYR A 368 9.63 6.38 12.69
N SER A 369 8.31 6.58 12.61
CA SER A 369 7.36 6.18 13.65
C SER A 369 7.27 4.65 13.76
N LEU A 370 7.22 3.94 12.62
CA LEU A 370 7.31 2.47 12.59
C LEU A 370 8.68 1.97 13.06
N TYR A 371 9.77 2.64 12.65
CA TYR A 371 11.12 2.34 13.13
C TYR A 371 11.19 2.40 14.67
N ALA A 372 10.58 3.42 15.28
CA ALA A 372 10.54 3.56 16.73
C ALA A 372 9.81 2.39 17.41
N THR A 373 8.71 1.89 16.83
CA THR A 373 7.98 0.71 17.32
C THR A 373 8.87 -0.53 17.40
N PHE A 374 9.69 -0.77 16.38
CA PHE A 374 10.59 -1.94 16.33
C PHE A 374 11.96 -1.72 16.99
N ALA A 375 12.25 -0.49 17.46
CA ALA A 375 13.55 -0.13 18.02
C ALA A 375 13.95 -0.97 19.25
N GLY A 376 12.98 -1.55 19.96
CA GLY A 376 13.20 -2.46 21.09
C GLY A 376 13.55 -3.91 20.70
N VAL A 377 13.21 -4.35 19.49
CA VAL A 377 13.36 -5.77 19.08
C VAL A 377 14.84 -6.11 18.84
N ARG A 378 15.27 -7.30 19.25
CA ARG A 378 16.62 -7.84 19.00
C ARG A 378 16.51 -9.29 18.54
N HIS A 379 17.39 -9.69 17.63
CA HIS A 379 17.54 -11.09 17.25
C HIS A 379 18.09 -11.89 18.43
N GLY A 380 17.55 -13.08 18.65
CA GLY A 380 17.96 -13.95 19.74
C GLY A 380 17.05 -15.16 19.88
N SER A 381 17.53 -16.15 20.63
CA SER A 381 16.73 -17.30 21.03
C SER A 381 15.96 -17.02 22.31
N ARG A 382 14.70 -17.48 22.37
CA ARG A 382 13.85 -17.38 23.56
C ARG A 382 13.29 -18.74 23.93
N VAL A 383 13.25 -19.03 25.22
CA VAL A 383 12.53 -20.20 25.74
C VAL A 383 11.04 -19.84 25.82
N ILE A 384 10.21 -20.51 25.03
CA ILE A 384 8.78 -20.22 24.89
C ILE A 384 7.88 -21.12 25.76
N ALA A 385 8.42 -22.22 26.30
CA ALA A 385 7.69 -23.15 27.16
C ALA A 385 8.51 -23.51 28.40
N ALA A 386 7.85 -23.67 29.55
CA ALA A 386 8.49 -24.16 30.76
C ALA A 386 9.08 -25.56 30.52
N PRO A 387 10.16 -25.95 31.23
CA PRO A 387 10.78 -27.27 31.05
C PRO A 387 9.80 -28.45 31.20
N GLU A 388 8.84 -28.31 32.11
CA GLU A 388 7.77 -29.28 32.39
C GLU A 388 6.74 -29.43 31.26
N ASP A 389 6.49 -28.36 30.50
CA ASP A 389 5.56 -28.38 29.36
C ASP A 389 6.22 -28.78 28.04
N ARG A 390 7.57 -28.81 28.00
CA ARG A 390 8.33 -29.05 26.77
C ARG A 390 7.99 -30.40 26.14
N GLN A 391 7.79 -31.45 26.94
CA GLN A 391 7.42 -32.77 26.42
C GLN A 391 6.01 -32.79 25.83
N ALA A 392 5.03 -32.16 26.49
CA ALA A 392 3.67 -32.03 25.97
C ALA A 392 3.64 -31.22 24.67
N GLN A 393 4.44 -30.14 24.60
CA GLN A 393 4.59 -29.33 23.40
C GLN A 393 5.28 -30.08 22.25
N LEU A 394 6.31 -30.89 22.53
CA LEU A 394 6.93 -31.76 21.52
C LEU A 394 5.96 -32.84 21.03
N GLN A 395 5.11 -33.38 21.91
CA GLN A 395 4.07 -34.34 21.51
C GLN A 395 2.99 -33.70 20.62
N LYS A 396 2.60 -32.45 20.88
CA LYS A 396 1.72 -31.67 19.98
C LYS A 396 2.36 -31.39 18.62
N ARG A 397 3.69 -31.34 18.58
CA ARG A 397 4.51 -31.08 17.38
C ARG A 397 5.07 -32.38 16.80
N GLN A 398 4.30 -33.47 16.87
CA GLN A 398 4.60 -34.67 16.11
C GLN A 398 4.73 -34.31 14.62
N PRO A 399 5.56 -35.05 13.86
CA PRO A 399 5.68 -34.84 12.42
C PRO A 399 4.29 -34.74 11.78
N LEU A 400 4.09 -33.72 10.95
CA LEU A 400 2.82 -33.49 10.23
C LEU A 400 2.42 -34.70 9.37
N GLN A 401 3.40 -35.54 9.01
CA GLN A 401 3.20 -36.85 8.40
C GLN A 401 3.74 -37.92 9.37
N LYS A 402 2.87 -38.82 9.82
CA LYS A 402 3.30 -40.12 10.34
C LYS A 402 3.46 -41.02 9.13
N ASP A 403 4.65 -41.61 8.99
CA ASP A 403 5.00 -42.54 7.90
C ASP A 403 3.92 -43.60 7.65
#